data_AF-A0AAU3HQQ8-F1
#
_entry.id   AF-A0AAU3HQQ8-F1
#
_cell.length_a   1.000
_cell.length_b   1.000
_cell.length_c   1.000
_cell.angle_alpha   90.00
_cell.angle_beta   90.00
_cell.angle_gamma   90.00
#
_symmetry.space_group_name_H-M   'P 1'
#
loop_
_entity.id
_entity.type
_entity.pdbx_description
1 polymer ?
#
loop_
_entity_poly.entity_id
_entity_poly.type
_entity_poly.pdbx_seq_one_letter_code
_entity_poly.pdbx_strand_id
1 'polypeptide(L)'
;MLPALAAVVVVLCAVVAGVAVGYRVAGIGVPIGVLAVLAVVTPALVRRHRPLARRRLGFYTPEELAELDTQGLALAVSRMLRRDGWRVLPQRRSEARVRVRARDGRGHRLEVAFRPVAEPLPDEDTPSRSGPTGPGPPLRLVVHRGAFTRRDVQWARRQGGVRLIDGPCLRRWAHGTPLNELSDSR
;
A
#
# COMPACT_ATOMS: atom_id res chain seq x y z
N MET A 1 -10.21 -19.68 14.01
CA MET A 1 -10.05 -20.30 12.68
C MET A 1 -11.10 -21.38 12.40
N LEU A 2 -11.39 -22.28 13.35
CA LEU A 2 -12.42 -23.33 13.24
C LEU A 2 -13.86 -22.89 12.87
N PRO A 3 -14.45 -21.80 13.43
CA PRO A 3 -15.86 -21.48 13.16
C PRO A 3 -16.09 -20.97 11.73
N ALA A 4 -15.12 -20.28 11.15
CA ALA A 4 -15.19 -19.82 9.77
C ALA A 4 -15.08 -20.99 8.78
N LEU A 5 -14.23 -21.98 9.08
CA LEU A 5 -14.07 -23.17 8.25
C LEU A 5 -15.31 -24.06 8.29
N ALA A 6 -15.90 -24.25 9.47
CA ALA A 6 -17.16 -24.99 9.63
C ALA A 6 -18.32 -24.33 8.88
N ALA A 7 -18.45 -22.99 8.97
CA ALA A 7 -19.47 -22.26 8.22
C ALA A 7 -19.30 -22.43 6.70
N VAL A 8 -18.07 -22.40 6.20
CA VAL A 8 -17.79 -22.63 4.77
C VAL A 8 -18.16 -24.04 4.35
N VAL A 9 -17.83 -25.06 5.15
CA VAL A 9 -18.17 -26.47 4.85
C VAL A 9 -19.69 -26.67 4.83
N VAL A 10 -20.42 -26.12 5.81
CA VAL A 10 -21.89 -26.22 5.87
C VAL A 10 -22.53 -25.57 4.65
N VAL A 11 -22.08 -24.37 4.27
CA VAL A 11 -22.57 -23.68 3.07
C VAL A 11 -22.27 -24.49 1.80
N LEU A 12 -21.06 -25.06 1.70
CA LEU A 12 -20.68 -25.89 0.56
C LEU A 12 -21.56 -27.14 0.46
N CYS A 13 -21.79 -27.84 1.58
CA CYS A 13 -22.64 -29.02 1.64
C CYS A 13 -24.10 -28.68 1.31
N ALA A 14 -24.62 -27.56 1.80
CA ALA A 14 -25.98 -27.10 1.49
C ALA A 14 -26.15 -26.76 0.01
N VAL A 15 -25.15 -26.13 -0.61
CA VAL A 15 -25.14 -25.85 -2.05
C VAL A 15 -25.11 -27.17 -2.84
N VAL A 16 -24.20 -28.09 -2.51
CA VAL A 16 -24.09 -29.38 -3.21
C VAL A 16 -25.38 -30.19 -3.06
N ALA A 17 -25.97 -30.25 -1.86
CA ALA A 17 -27.24 -30.92 -1.61
C ALA A 17 -28.39 -30.27 -2.37
N GLY A 18 -28.47 -28.94 -2.39
CA GLY A 18 -29.48 -28.19 -3.16
C GLY A 18 -29.36 -28.43 -4.66
N VAL A 19 -28.14 -28.51 -5.20
CA VAL A 19 -27.90 -28.85 -6.61
C VAL A 19 -28.27 -30.29 -6.91
N ALA A 20 -27.93 -31.24 -6.03
CA ALA A 20 -28.27 -32.65 -6.20
C ALA A 20 -29.80 -32.90 -6.15
N VAL A 21 -30.50 -32.26 -5.21
CA VAL A 21 -31.97 -32.32 -5.10
C VAL A 21 -32.62 -31.63 -6.29
N GLY A 22 -32.14 -30.44 -6.68
CA GLY A 22 -32.65 -29.72 -7.84
C GLY A 22 -32.45 -30.50 -9.14
N TYR A 23 -31.30 -31.16 -9.32
CA TYR A 23 -31.03 -32.03 -10.48
C TYR A 23 -32.01 -33.20 -10.55
N ARG A 24 -32.38 -33.79 -9.40
CA ARG A 24 -33.37 -34.88 -9.36
C ARG A 24 -34.79 -34.43 -9.74
N VAL A 25 -35.16 -33.19 -9.44
CA VAL A 25 -36.53 -32.69 -9.62
C VAL A 25 -36.73 -31.99 -10.97
N ALA A 26 -35.72 -31.27 -11.46
CA ALA A 26 -35.80 -30.43 -12.66
C ALA A 26 -34.76 -30.80 -13.75
N GLY A 27 -34.01 -31.89 -13.56
CA GLY A 27 -33.04 -32.38 -14.53
C GLY A 27 -31.85 -31.44 -14.76
N ILE A 28 -31.30 -31.47 -15.98
CA ILE A 28 -30.09 -30.73 -16.40
C ILE A 28 -30.23 -29.19 -16.30
N GLY A 29 -31.45 -28.66 -16.15
CA GLY A 29 -31.67 -27.21 -15.99
C GLY A 29 -30.98 -26.61 -14.75
N VAL A 30 -30.84 -27.38 -13.67
CA VAL A 30 -30.23 -26.92 -12.41
C VAL A 30 -28.72 -26.70 -12.50
N PRO A 31 -27.89 -27.65 -13.00
CA PRO A 31 -26.46 -27.41 -13.17
C PRO A 31 -26.20 -26.26 -14.17
N ILE A 32 -27.01 -26.11 -15.23
CA ILE A 32 -26.90 -24.98 -16.16
C ILE A 32 -27.19 -23.65 -15.47
N GLY A 33 -28.25 -23.58 -14.66
CA GLY A 33 -28.59 -22.37 -13.89
C GLY A 33 -27.49 -21.98 -12.89
N VAL A 34 -26.91 -22.96 -12.19
CA VAL A 34 -25.78 -22.72 -11.26
C VAL A 34 -24.56 -22.22 -12.02
N LEU A 35 -24.24 -22.82 -13.17
CA LEU A 35 -23.11 -22.38 -14.01
C LEU A 35 -23.33 -20.96 -14.54
N ALA A 36 -24.56 -20.62 -14.96
CA ALA A 36 -24.91 -19.29 -15.42
C ALA A 36 -24.76 -18.24 -14.30
N VAL A 37 -25.22 -18.54 -13.08
CA VAL A 37 -25.04 -17.67 -11.92
C VAL A 37 -23.56 -17.50 -11.58
N LEU A 38 -22.77 -18.58 -11.55
CA LEU A 38 -21.32 -18.52 -11.34
C LEU A 38 -20.64 -17.66 -12.42
N ALA A 39 -20.98 -17.86 -13.70
CA ALA A 39 -20.42 -17.10 -14.81
C ALA A 39 -20.66 -15.59 -14.70
N VAL A 40 -21.73 -15.16 -14.03
CA VAL A 40 -22.05 -13.74 -13.79
C VAL A 40 -21.45 -13.22 -12.47
N VAL A 41 -21.59 -13.99 -11.38
CA VAL A 41 -21.17 -13.56 -10.04
C VAL A 41 -19.66 -13.53 -9.91
N THR A 42 -18.94 -14.52 -10.45
CA THR A 42 -17.47 -14.60 -10.35
C THR A 42 -16.78 -13.38 -10.95
N PRO A 43 -17.03 -12.94 -12.19
CA PRO A 43 -16.38 -11.75 -12.73
C PRO A 43 -16.79 -10.47 -12.00
N ALA A 44 -18.03 -10.37 -11.51
CA ALA A 44 -18.47 -9.23 -10.71
C ALA A 44 -17.70 -9.15 -9.37
N LEU A 45 -17.55 -10.29 -8.67
CA LEU A 45 -16.76 -10.39 -7.45
C LEU A 45 -15.28 -10.06 -7.73
N VAL A 46 -14.71 -10.63 -8.81
CA VAL A 46 -13.33 -10.37 -9.20
C VAL A 46 -13.12 -8.89 -9.48
N ARG A 47 -14.00 -8.24 -10.25
CA ARG A 47 -13.93 -6.79 -10.51
C ARG A 47 -14.01 -5.98 -9.22
N ARG A 48 -14.88 -6.36 -8.30
CA ARG A 48 -15.05 -5.68 -7.01
C ARG A 48 -13.86 -5.87 -6.07
N HIS A 49 -13.22 -7.03 -6.07
CA HIS A 49 -12.09 -7.33 -5.19
C HIS A 49 -10.73 -6.98 -5.80
N ARG A 50 -10.61 -6.84 -7.12
CA ARG A 50 -9.37 -6.45 -7.82
C ARG A 50 -8.72 -5.18 -7.27
N PRO A 51 -9.43 -4.06 -7.03
CA PRO A 51 -8.81 -2.86 -6.46
C PRO A 51 -8.28 -3.11 -5.04
N LEU A 52 -9.01 -3.85 -4.21
CA LEU A 52 -8.58 -4.18 -2.85
C LEU A 52 -7.34 -5.09 -2.85
N ALA A 53 -7.30 -6.08 -3.74
CA ALA A 53 -6.13 -6.96 -3.92
C ALA A 53 -4.90 -6.17 -4.39
N ARG A 54 -5.07 -5.28 -5.38
CA ARG A 54 -3.99 -4.40 -5.88
C ARG A 54 -3.44 -3.49 -4.79
N ARG A 55 -4.32 -2.81 -4.03
CA ARG A 55 -3.92 -1.94 -2.92
C ARG A 55 -3.17 -2.71 -1.83
N ARG A 56 -3.58 -3.95 -1.53
CA ARG A 56 -2.88 -4.82 -0.56
C ARG A 56 -1.48 -5.22 -1.03
N LEU A 57 -1.30 -5.38 -2.35
CA LEU A 57 -0.01 -5.64 -2.99
C LEU A 57 0.85 -4.36 -3.16
N GLY A 58 0.36 -3.19 -2.72
CA GLY A 58 1.09 -1.93 -2.83
C GLY A 58 1.00 -1.27 -4.20
N PHE A 59 -0.02 -1.58 -5.00
CA PHE A 59 -0.29 -0.89 -6.27
C PHE A 59 -1.46 0.09 -6.11
N TYR A 60 -1.28 1.30 -6.62
CA TYR A 60 -2.26 2.38 -6.52
C TYR A 60 -2.38 3.12 -7.84
N THR A 61 -3.59 3.61 -8.16
CA THR A 61 -3.78 4.51 -9.30
C THR A 61 -3.51 5.97 -8.91
N PRO A 62 -3.25 6.87 -9.89
CA PRO A 62 -3.06 8.29 -9.62
C PRO A 62 -4.23 8.95 -8.87
N GLU A 63 -5.46 8.56 -9.21
CA GLU A 63 -6.70 9.08 -8.62
C GLU A 63 -6.80 8.65 -7.15
N GLU A 64 -6.52 7.36 -6.88
CA GLU A 64 -6.50 6.84 -5.52
C GLU A 64 -5.48 7.58 -4.65
N LEU A 65 -4.29 7.86 -5.17
CA LEU A 65 -3.28 8.63 -4.43
C LEU A 65 -3.70 10.08 -4.14
N ALA A 66 -4.47 10.69 -5.04
CA ALA A 66 -4.93 12.07 -4.89
C ALA A 66 -5.96 12.21 -3.75
N GLU A 67 -6.86 11.24 -3.64
CA GLU A 67 -7.95 11.20 -2.65
C GLU A 67 -7.47 10.86 -1.22
N LEU A 68 -6.31 10.23 -1.06
CA LEU A 68 -5.80 9.84 0.25
C LEU A 68 -5.42 11.06 1.11
N ASP A 69 -5.87 11.02 2.36
CA ASP A 69 -5.37 11.87 3.42
C ASP A 69 -3.94 11.47 3.83
N THR A 70 -3.31 12.24 4.72
CA THR A 70 -1.92 11.99 5.12
C THR A 70 -1.73 10.60 5.77
N GLN A 71 -2.71 10.12 6.53
CA GLN A 71 -2.67 8.78 7.13
C GLN A 71 -2.85 7.68 6.08
N GLY A 72 -3.81 7.84 5.16
CA GLY A 72 -4.03 6.95 4.03
C GLY A 72 -2.82 6.88 3.11
N LEU A 73 -2.15 8.00 2.87
CA LEU A 73 -0.91 8.06 2.10
C LEU A 73 0.23 7.33 2.82
N ALA A 74 0.35 7.49 4.14
CA ALA A 74 1.32 6.74 4.94
C ALA A 74 1.08 5.24 4.88
N LEU A 75 -0.19 4.81 4.93
CA LEU A 75 -0.55 3.41 4.73
C LEU A 75 -0.21 2.93 3.32
N ALA A 76 -0.48 3.72 2.27
CA ALA A 76 -0.13 3.37 0.90
C ALA A 76 1.38 3.20 0.72
N VAL A 77 2.16 4.16 1.22
CA VAL A 77 3.63 4.08 1.23
C VAL A 77 4.12 2.86 2.02
N SER A 78 3.51 2.53 3.15
CA SER A 78 3.88 1.31 3.89
C SER A 78 3.71 0.04 3.05
N ARG A 79 2.67 -0.03 2.22
CA ARG A 79 2.42 -1.19 1.35
C ARG A 79 3.35 -1.21 0.15
N MET A 80 3.64 -0.05 -0.45
CA MET A 80 4.65 0.09 -1.52
C MET A 80 6.04 -0.32 -1.02
N LEU A 81 6.41 0.10 0.20
CA LEU A 81 7.67 -0.32 0.84
C LEU A 81 7.74 -1.84 1.06
N ARG A 82 6.66 -2.45 1.55
CA ARG A 82 6.59 -3.91 1.73
C ARG A 82 6.73 -4.66 0.40
N ARG A 83 6.10 -4.14 -0.66
CA ARG A 83 6.24 -4.69 -2.03
C ARG A 83 7.69 -4.65 -2.48
N ASP A 84 8.40 -3.56 -2.17
CA ASP A 84 9.81 -3.37 -2.50
C ASP A 84 10.78 -4.08 -1.52
N GLY A 85 10.28 -4.98 -0.67
CA GLY A 85 11.10 -5.81 0.23
C GLY A 85 11.48 -5.16 1.56
N TRP A 86 10.92 -3.99 1.89
CA TRP A 86 11.17 -3.33 3.17
C TRP A 86 10.24 -3.84 4.28
N ARG A 87 10.80 -4.11 5.46
CA ARG A 87 10.03 -4.38 6.67
C ARG A 87 9.65 -3.06 7.35
N VAL A 88 8.37 -2.69 7.25
CA VAL A 88 7.82 -1.51 7.90
C VAL A 88 7.70 -1.74 9.41
N LEU A 89 8.25 -0.82 10.18
CA LEU A 89 8.22 -0.80 11.64
C LEU A 89 6.91 -0.18 12.14
N PRO A 90 6.38 -0.61 13.30
CA PRO A 90 5.17 -0.04 13.87
C PRO A 90 5.33 1.46 14.12
N GLN A 91 4.30 2.23 13.75
CA GLN A 91 4.25 3.67 13.97
C GLN A 91 4.22 3.95 15.48
N ARG A 92 5.06 4.89 15.93
CA ARG A 92 5.02 5.35 17.32
C ARG A 92 3.84 6.31 17.48
N ARG A 93 2.94 6.00 18.42
CA ARG A 93 1.75 6.83 18.71
C ARG A 93 2.08 8.23 19.23
N SER A 94 3.30 8.48 19.69
CA SER A 94 3.71 9.76 20.32
C SER A 94 4.28 10.79 19.34
N GLU A 95 4.29 10.52 18.03
CA GLU A 95 4.88 11.44 17.05
C GLU A 95 3.82 12.43 16.55
N ALA A 96 4.09 13.73 16.73
CA ALA A 96 3.20 14.82 16.31
C ALA A 96 2.99 14.89 14.79
N ARG A 97 3.88 14.27 14.00
CA ARG A 97 3.77 14.18 12.53
C ARG A 97 3.75 12.72 12.11
N VAL A 98 2.95 12.40 11.10
CA VAL A 98 2.88 11.06 10.52
C VAL A 98 4.22 10.72 9.87
N ARG A 99 4.85 9.64 10.31
CA ARG A 99 6.10 9.12 9.74
C ARG A 99 6.01 7.61 9.55
N VAL A 100 6.61 7.12 8.48
CA VAL A 100 6.74 5.67 8.21
C VAL A 100 8.20 5.29 8.31
N ARG A 101 8.51 4.32 9.17
CA ARG A 101 9.87 3.79 9.32
C ARG A 101 9.93 2.40 8.74
N ALA A 102 11.00 2.10 8.02
CA ALA A 102 11.20 0.78 7.44
C ALA A 102 12.67 0.36 7.50
N ARG A 103 12.90 -0.95 7.43
CA ARG A 103 14.22 -1.56 7.45
C ARG A 103 14.29 -2.62 6.37
N ASP A 104 15.37 -2.65 5.60
CA ASP A 104 15.58 -3.70 4.58
C ASP A 104 16.23 -4.96 5.18
N GLY A 105 16.42 -5.99 4.36
CA GLY A 105 17.12 -7.22 4.76
C GLY A 105 18.61 -7.03 5.08
N ARG A 106 19.23 -5.95 4.59
CA ARG A 106 20.65 -5.62 4.78
C ARG A 106 20.90 -4.77 6.03
N GLY A 107 19.84 -4.32 6.69
CA GLY A 107 19.92 -3.52 7.90
C GLY A 107 19.82 -2.01 7.69
N HIS A 108 19.71 -1.55 6.44
CA HIS A 108 19.50 -0.13 6.12
C HIS A 108 18.16 0.33 6.65
N ARG A 109 18.13 1.55 7.16
CA ARG A 109 16.95 2.18 7.73
C ARG A 109 16.46 3.27 6.80
N LEU A 110 15.16 3.32 6.64
CA LEU A 110 14.45 4.34 5.89
C LEU A 110 13.45 5.03 6.82
N GLU A 111 13.46 6.35 6.84
CA GLU A 111 12.43 7.15 7.48
C GLU A 111 11.73 8.00 6.42
N VAL A 112 10.41 7.84 6.31
CA VAL A 112 9.57 8.58 5.38
C VAL A 112 8.76 9.62 6.13
N ALA A 113 8.92 10.88 5.74
CA ALA A 113 8.12 12.00 6.20
C ALA A 113 7.14 12.44 5.10
N PHE A 114 5.93 12.83 5.51
CA PHE A 114 4.88 13.30 4.61
C PHE A 114 4.71 14.80 4.77
N ARG A 115 4.65 15.51 3.64
CA ARG A 115 4.43 16.96 3.60
C ARG A 115 2.99 17.24 3.12
N PRO A 116 2.13 17.86 3.95
CA PRO A 116 0.89 18.46 3.47
C PRO A 116 1.19 19.57 2.47
N VAL A 117 0.33 19.75 1.47
CA VAL A 117 0.52 20.78 0.43
C VAL A 117 0.59 22.15 1.12
N ALA A 118 1.63 22.92 0.82
CA ALA A 118 1.94 24.28 1.32
C ALA A 118 2.63 24.45 2.69
N GLU A 119 2.91 23.40 3.46
CA GLU A 119 3.70 23.54 4.71
C GLU A 119 5.22 23.57 4.44
N PRO A 120 6.07 24.25 5.23
CA PRO A 120 7.53 24.14 5.11
C PRO A 120 8.02 22.68 5.24
N LEU A 121 9.15 22.36 4.61
CA LEU A 121 9.72 21.00 4.62
C LEU A 121 9.84 20.47 6.06
N PRO A 122 9.45 19.21 6.32
CA PRO A 122 9.60 18.63 7.64
C PRO A 122 11.10 18.54 7.96
N ASP A 123 11.52 19.36 8.93
CA ASP A 123 12.89 19.59 9.44
C ASP A 123 13.67 20.78 8.83
N GLU A 124 13.02 21.89 8.49
CA GLU A 124 13.63 23.20 8.85
C GLU A 124 13.66 23.36 10.39
N ASP A 125 12.67 22.83 11.10
CA ASP A 125 12.63 22.78 12.56
C ASP A 125 13.11 21.42 13.08
N THR A 126 14.40 21.35 13.40
CA THR A 126 15.06 20.37 14.28
C THR A 126 15.01 18.88 13.89
N PRO A 127 16.18 18.19 13.76
CA PRO A 127 16.20 16.75 13.63
C PRO A 127 15.55 16.12 14.87
N SER A 128 14.43 15.44 14.68
CA SER A 128 13.89 14.53 15.70
C SER A 128 14.94 13.45 15.95
N ARG A 129 15.76 13.62 16.99
CA ARG A 129 16.68 12.62 17.53
C ARG A 129 15.87 11.38 17.90
N SER A 130 15.65 10.52 16.92
CA SER A 130 15.21 9.15 17.15
C SER A 130 16.40 8.42 17.75
N GLY A 131 16.24 7.97 18.99
CA GLY A 131 17.31 7.43 19.85
C GLY A 131 18.22 6.40 19.18
N PRO A 132 19.48 6.31 19.65
CA PRO A 132 20.53 5.53 19.02
C PRO A 132 20.30 4.05 19.32
N THR A 133 19.90 3.28 18.31
CA THR A 133 19.98 1.82 18.41
C THR A 133 20.22 1.25 17.02
N GLY A 134 21.33 1.57 16.36
CA GLY A 134 21.76 0.92 15.12
C GLY A 134 22.84 1.69 14.34
N PRO A 135 23.55 1.02 13.41
CA PRO A 135 24.69 1.59 12.71
C PRO A 135 24.22 2.54 11.60
N GLY A 136 24.53 3.83 11.76
CA GLY A 136 24.37 4.86 10.73
C GLY A 136 23.04 5.64 10.74
N PRO A 137 23.05 6.89 10.24
CA PRO A 137 21.84 7.69 10.09
C PRO A 137 20.88 7.04 9.08
N PRO A 138 19.56 7.03 9.35
CA PRO A 138 18.59 6.49 8.40
C PRO A 138 18.56 7.32 7.12
N LEU A 139 18.41 6.65 5.98
CA LEU A 139 18.07 7.33 4.73
C LEU A 139 16.70 7.97 4.90
N ARG A 140 16.60 9.26 4.55
CA ARG A 140 15.37 10.02 4.74
C ARG A 140 14.64 10.22 3.43
N LEU A 141 13.36 9.86 3.37
CA LEU A 141 12.49 10.08 2.23
C LEU A 141 11.48 11.17 2.59
N VAL A 142 11.31 12.19 1.75
CA VAL A 142 10.22 13.16 1.89
C VAL A 142 9.27 12.95 0.73
N VAL A 143 8.02 12.60 1.05
CA VAL A 143 6.96 12.34 0.07
C VAL A 143 6.05 13.54 0.01
N HIS A 144 5.80 14.02 -1.21
CA HIS A 144 4.87 15.10 -1.50
C HIS A 144 4.02 14.75 -2.72
N ARG A 145 2.72 15.05 -2.67
CA ARG A 145 1.77 14.75 -3.76
C ARG A 145 1.94 15.68 -4.98
N GLY A 146 2.40 16.91 -4.75
CA GLY A 146 2.73 17.87 -5.80
C GLY A 146 4.22 17.87 -6.17
N ALA A 147 4.68 18.95 -6.80
CA ALA A 147 6.09 19.14 -7.11
C ALA A 147 6.87 19.75 -5.93
N PHE A 148 8.16 19.44 -5.84
CA PHE A 148 9.09 20.16 -4.97
C PHE A 148 9.62 21.40 -5.69
N THR A 149 9.86 22.46 -4.94
CA THR A 149 10.47 23.69 -5.48
C THR A 149 11.98 23.51 -5.66
N ARG A 150 12.64 24.40 -6.43
CA ARG A 150 14.11 24.39 -6.56
C ARG A 150 14.81 24.56 -5.19
N ARG A 151 14.24 25.36 -4.30
CA ARG A 151 14.73 25.54 -2.92
C ARG A 151 14.73 24.22 -2.15
N ASP A 152 13.65 23.44 -2.27
CA ASP A 152 13.52 22.14 -1.60
C ASP A 152 14.57 21.14 -2.08
N VAL A 153 14.82 21.11 -3.39
CA VAL A 153 15.84 20.25 -4.00
C VAL A 153 17.25 20.64 -3.54
N GLN A 154 17.55 21.95 -3.50
CA GLN A 154 18.84 22.43 -2.99
C GLN A 154 19.02 22.15 -1.49
N TRP A 155 17.96 22.28 -0.69
CA TRP A 155 17.98 21.88 0.71
C TRP A 155 18.30 20.39 0.87
N ALA A 156 17.63 19.50 0.13
CA ALA A 156 17.86 18.06 0.22
C ALA A 156 19.30 17.68 -0.19
N ARG A 157 19.85 18.34 -1.22
CA ARG A 157 21.25 18.17 -1.65
C ARG A 157 22.24 18.57 -0.55
N ARG A 158 21.97 19.67 0.16
CA ARG A 158 22.84 20.16 1.26
C ARG A 158 22.82 19.25 2.48
N GLN A 159 21.67 18.66 2.81
CA GLN A 159 21.57 17.78 3.99
C GLN A 159 22.34 16.47 3.82
N GLY A 160 22.40 15.93 2.60
CA GLY A 160 22.96 14.61 2.34
C GLY A 160 22.09 13.49 2.92
N GLY A 161 21.87 12.41 2.17
CA GLY A 161 21.03 11.29 2.65
C GLY A 161 19.52 11.59 2.72
N VAL A 162 19.05 12.70 2.14
CA VAL A 162 17.62 13.01 1.95
C VAL A 162 17.22 12.82 0.49
N ARG A 163 16.18 12.01 0.24
CA ARG A 163 15.57 11.78 -1.07
C ARG A 163 14.17 12.38 -1.12
N LEU A 164 13.87 13.08 -2.23
CA LEU A 164 12.60 13.74 -2.47
C LEU A 164 11.77 12.95 -3.49
N ILE A 165 10.58 12.51 -3.10
CA ILE A 165 9.59 11.84 -3.96
C ILE A 165 8.43 12.78 -4.21
N ASP A 166 8.40 13.37 -5.40
CA ASP A 166 7.31 14.25 -5.86
C ASP A 166 6.15 13.45 -6.44
N GLY A 167 5.06 14.12 -6.79
CA GLY A 167 3.86 13.52 -7.37
C GLY A 167 4.15 12.57 -8.55
N PRO A 168 4.91 13.00 -9.58
CA PRO A 168 5.31 12.11 -10.67
C PRO A 168 6.08 10.86 -10.22
N CYS A 169 7.07 10.98 -9.33
CA CYS A 169 7.79 9.81 -8.81
C CYS A 169 6.89 8.92 -7.97
N LEU A 170 6.01 9.50 -7.15
CA LEU A 170 5.05 8.77 -6.34
C LEU A 170 4.08 7.95 -7.21
N ARG A 171 3.63 8.50 -8.34
CA ARG A 171 2.79 7.77 -9.31
C ARG A 171 3.53 6.60 -9.95
N ARG A 172 4.78 6.80 -10.38
CA ARG A 172 5.62 5.69 -10.92
C ARG A 172 5.82 4.60 -9.87
N TRP A 173 6.12 5.01 -8.64
CA TRP A 173 6.27 4.08 -7.52
C TRP A 173 5.00 3.26 -7.27
N ALA A 174 3.86 3.94 -7.21
CA ALA A 174 2.55 3.31 -7.05
C ALA A 174 2.17 2.36 -8.19
N HIS A 175 2.66 2.62 -9.40
CA HIS A 175 2.42 1.76 -10.55
C HIS A 175 3.31 0.51 -10.59
N GLY A 176 4.42 0.48 -9.83
CA GLY A 176 5.27 -0.69 -9.71
C GLY A 176 6.77 -0.43 -9.83
N THR A 177 7.19 0.78 -10.22
CA THR A 177 8.62 1.11 -10.29
C THR A 177 9.22 1.03 -8.89
N PRO A 178 10.24 0.19 -8.63
CA PRO A 178 10.78 0.00 -7.29
C PRO A 178 11.54 1.23 -6.80
N LEU A 179 11.60 1.42 -5.48
CA LEU A 179 12.18 2.62 -4.84
C LEU A 179 13.63 2.91 -5.25
N ASN A 180 14.44 1.88 -5.54
CA ASN A 180 15.82 2.03 -6.00
C ASN A 180 15.91 2.68 -7.38
N GLU A 181 15.05 2.29 -8.33
CA GLU A 181 15.02 2.81 -9.71
C GLU A 181 14.46 4.23 -9.83
N LEU A 182 13.68 4.69 -8.84
CA LEU A 182 13.20 6.07 -8.80
C LEU A 182 14.35 7.09 -8.68
N SER A 183 15.50 6.65 -8.19
CA SER A 183 16.69 7.46 -7.94
C SER A 183 17.48 7.77 -9.21
N ASP A 184 17.48 6.85 -10.18
CA ASP A 184 18.36 6.91 -11.35
C ASP A 184 17.79 7.81 -12.46
N SER A 185 16.59 8.36 -12.26
CA SER A 185 15.90 9.21 -13.23
C SER A 185 16.19 10.72 -13.11
N ARG A 186 17.18 11.16 -12.33
CA ARG A 186 17.45 12.60 -12.10
C ARG A 186 18.93 12.95 -12.01
#